data_AF-A0AAD5SFS2-F1
#
_entry.id   AF-A0AAD5SFS2-F1
#
_cell.length_a   1.000
_cell.length_b   1.000
_cell.length_c   1.000
_cell.angle_alpha   90.00
_cell.angle_beta   90.00
_cell.angle_gamma   90.00
#
_symmetry.space_group_name_H-M   'P 1'
#
loop_
_entity.id
_entity.type
_entity.pdbx_description
1 polymer ?
#
loop_
_entity_poly.entity_id
_entity_poly.type
_entity_poly.pdbx_seq_one_letter_code
_entity_poly.pdbx_strand_id
1 'polypeptide(L)'
;MLRTKSSTAPTKSEDRPSDTHPLPQHVNRAIEHLTRTELRIQSSIADLAESSGPVAETARLNEDIRREMKGFLRNVEELKLLADEQDREQDAKLILSKVARHEEHYRQLQTSLRKAALSAKKNTDAAAQKEREELLGGNAERRAERMRQMQ
;
A
#
# COMPACT_ATOMS: atom_id res chain seq x y z
N MET A 1 35.80 69.29 18.17
CA MET A 1 34.69 68.61 18.89
C MET A 1 34.09 67.57 17.95
N LEU A 2 34.27 66.29 18.28
CA LEU A 2 33.83 65.13 17.51
C LEU A 2 32.52 64.58 18.11
N ARG A 3 31.46 64.39 17.31
CA ARG A 3 30.28 63.58 17.65
C ARG A 3 29.77 62.89 16.38
N THR A 4 30.12 61.61 16.20
CA THR A 4 29.37 60.37 16.49
C THR A 4 28.66 59.82 15.25
N LYS A 5 29.27 58.78 14.66
CA LYS A 5 28.68 57.89 13.66
C LYS A 5 27.72 56.94 14.39
N SER A 6 26.43 56.92 14.03
CA SER A 6 25.51 55.84 14.37
C SER A 6 25.60 54.77 13.28
N SER A 7 26.40 53.74 13.55
CA SER A 7 26.45 52.51 12.75
C SER A 7 25.50 51.50 13.38
N THR A 8 24.32 51.37 12.79
CA THR A 8 23.35 50.32 13.11
C THR A 8 23.76 49.06 12.35
N ALA A 9 24.34 48.09 13.04
CA ALA A 9 24.55 46.74 12.51
C ALA A 9 23.24 45.95 12.61
N PRO A 10 22.75 45.29 11.55
CA PRO A 10 21.69 44.32 11.70
C PRO A 10 22.27 43.04 12.31
N THR A 11 21.68 42.62 13.42
CA THR A 11 21.84 41.31 14.06
C THR A 11 21.67 40.21 13.03
N LYS A 12 22.77 39.52 12.72
CA LYS A 12 22.78 38.27 11.98
C LYS A 12 22.14 37.22 12.89
N SER A 13 20.87 36.93 12.65
CA SER A 13 20.21 35.74 13.19
C SER A 13 20.98 34.53 12.67
N GLU A 14 21.83 33.96 13.52
CA GLU A 14 22.48 32.69 13.32
C GLU A 14 21.39 31.62 13.24
N ASP A 15 21.02 31.31 12.00
CA ASP A 15 20.32 30.09 11.62
C ASP A 15 21.25 28.93 11.96
N ARG A 16 21.14 28.43 13.20
CA ARG A 16 21.86 27.23 13.62
C ARG A 16 21.36 26.07 12.76
N PRO A 17 22.25 25.27 12.17
CA PRO A 17 21.83 24.07 11.47
C PRO A 17 21.01 23.23 12.45
N SER A 18 19.75 22.96 12.09
CA SER A 18 18.87 22.06 12.82
C SER A 18 19.65 20.80 13.17
N ASP A 19 19.97 20.64 14.46
CA ASP A 19 20.59 19.44 15.02
C ASP A 19 19.65 18.26 14.74
N THR A 20 19.75 17.72 13.52
CA THR A 20 18.91 16.64 13.03
C THR A 20 19.52 15.38 13.61
N HIS A 21 19.32 15.21 14.91
CA HIS A 21 19.73 14.00 15.58
C HIS A 21 18.95 12.84 14.97
N PRO A 22 19.63 11.74 14.60
CA PRO A 22 18.95 10.57 14.09
C PRO A 22 17.98 10.04 15.15
N LEU A 23 16.79 9.64 14.71
CA LEU A 23 15.79 9.00 15.57
C LEU A 23 16.39 7.77 16.27
N PRO A 24 15.87 7.37 17.45
CA PRO A 24 16.29 6.14 18.10
C PRO A 24 16.22 4.93 17.17
N GLN A 25 17.18 4.01 17.30
CA GLN A 25 17.29 2.86 16.38
C GLN A 25 16.02 1.99 16.35
N HIS A 26 15.35 1.82 17.49
CA HIS A 26 14.13 1.03 17.57
C HIS A 26 12.97 1.67 16.78
N VAL A 27 12.85 3.01 16.80
CA VAL A 27 11.89 3.76 15.99
C VAL A 27 12.17 3.56 14.49
N ASN A 28 13.43 3.70 14.09
CA ASN A 28 13.82 3.47 12.69
C ASN A 28 13.47 2.05 12.21
N ARG A 29 13.75 1.03 13.03
CA ARG A 29 13.37 -0.36 12.73
C ARG A 29 11.85 -0.53 12.59
N ALA A 30 11.04 0.13 13.43
CA ALA A 30 9.59 0.09 13.32
C ALA A 30 9.09 0.73 12.01
N ILE A 31 9.68 1.87 11.60
CA ILE A 31 9.36 2.55 10.34
C ILE A 31 9.74 1.69 9.12
N GLU A 32 10.92 1.07 9.15
CA GLU A 32 11.36 0.16 8.08
C GLU A 32 10.46 -1.07 7.97
N HIS A 33 10.06 -1.64 9.12
CA HIS A 33 9.13 -2.76 9.17
C HIS A 33 7.77 -2.39 8.57
N LEU A 34 7.23 -1.23 8.91
CA LEU A 34 6.00 -0.70 8.29
C LEU A 34 6.15 -0.56 6.78
N THR A 35 7.22 0.07 6.32
CA THR A 35 7.49 0.27 4.88
C THR A 35 7.56 -1.06 4.14
N ARG A 36 8.24 -2.06 4.70
CA ARG A 36 8.33 -3.40 4.10
C ARG A 36 6.97 -4.12 4.09
N THR A 37 6.21 -4.00 5.16
CA THR A 37 4.86 -4.57 5.26
C THR A 37 3.93 -3.95 4.23
N GLU A 38 4.01 -2.62 4.04
CA GLU A 38 3.25 -1.89 3.03
C GLU A 38 3.52 -2.41 1.62
N LEU A 39 4.80 -2.52 1.24
CA LEU A 39 5.21 -3.04 -0.07
C LEU A 39 4.73 -4.48 -0.30
N ARG A 40 4.78 -5.32 0.74
CA ARG A 40 4.29 -6.70 0.67
C ARG A 40 2.78 -6.75 0.42
N ILE A 41 2.01 -5.91 1.12
CA ILE A 41 0.56 -5.79 0.89
C ILE A 41 0.28 -5.30 -0.54
N GLN A 42 1.05 -4.33 -1.06
CA GLN A 42 0.92 -3.87 -2.44
C GLN A 42 1.15 -5.00 -3.44
N SER A 43 2.18 -5.82 -3.25
CA SER A 43 2.46 -7.00 -4.08
C SER A 43 1.27 -7.97 -4.07
N SER A 44 0.79 -8.35 -2.89
CA SER A 44 -0.34 -9.28 -2.78
C SER A 44 -1.64 -8.72 -3.39
N ILE A 45 -1.86 -7.41 -3.32
CA ILE A 45 -2.97 -6.74 -4.01
C ILE A 45 -2.83 -6.85 -5.53
N ALA A 46 -1.61 -6.71 -6.06
CA ALA A 46 -1.36 -6.89 -7.49
C ALA A 46 -1.61 -8.34 -7.92
N ASP A 47 -1.10 -9.31 -7.16
CA ASP A 47 -1.33 -10.74 -7.39
C ASP A 47 -2.84 -11.07 -7.41
N LEU A 48 -3.60 -10.50 -6.47
CA LEU A 48 -5.06 -10.62 -6.45
C LEU A 48 -5.70 -10.01 -7.71
N ALA A 49 -5.26 -8.84 -8.15
CA ALA A 49 -5.85 -8.15 -9.30
C ALA A 49 -5.68 -8.94 -10.62
N GLU A 50 -4.59 -9.69 -10.74
CA GLU A 50 -4.25 -10.53 -11.89
C GLU A 50 -4.81 -11.96 -11.79
N SER A 51 -5.28 -12.36 -10.60
CA SER A 51 -5.83 -13.69 -10.40
C SER A 51 -7.06 -13.95 -11.29
N SER A 52 -7.09 -15.15 -11.87
CA SER A 52 -8.20 -15.73 -12.65
C SER A 52 -8.57 -17.14 -12.15
N GLY A 53 -8.00 -17.52 -11.00
CA GLY A 53 -8.18 -18.84 -10.40
C GLY A 53 -9.56 -19.02 -9.73
N PRO A 54 -9.79 -20.19 -9.11
CA PRO A 54 -11.06 -20.50 -8.45
C PRO A 54 -11.47 -19.42 -7.43
N VAL A 55 -12.78 -19.16 -7.35
CA VAL A 55 -13.37 -18.17 -6.42
C VAL A 55 -12.92 -18.40 -4.97
N ALA A 56 -12.76 -19.66 -4.56
CA ALA A 56 -12.30 -20.00 -3.22
C ALA A 56 -10.86 -19.53 -2.95
N GLU A 57 -9.98 -19.60 -3.95
CA GLU A 57 -8.58 -19.19 -3.83
C GLU A 57 -8.45 -17.67 -3.80
N THR A 58 -9.15 -16.97 -4.70
CA THR A 58 -9.17 -15.50 -4.73
C THR A 58 -9.80 -14.91 -3.47
N ALA A 59 -10.83 -15.54 -2.90
CA ALA A 59 -11.41 -15.17 -1.62
C ALA A 59 -10.42 -15.36 -0.45
N ARG A 60 -9.64 -16.44 -0.45
CA ARG A 60 -8.64 -16.73 0.58
C ARG A 60 -7.51 -15.69 0.56
N LEU A 61 -6.98 -15.40 -0.63
CA LEU A 61 -5.98 -14.35 -0.83
C LEU A 61 -6.49 -12.97 -0.37
N ASN A 62 -7.75 -12.63 -0.68
CA ASN A 62 -8.36 -11.38 -0.21
C ASN A 62 -8.40 -11.29 1.32
N GLU A 63 -8.79 -12.38 1.99
CA GLU A 63 -8.85 -12.42 3.45
C GLU A 63 -7.46 -12.34 4.09
N ASP A 64 -6.46 -12.99 3.49
CA ASP A 64 -5.06 -12.88 3.93
C ASP A 64 -4.56 -11.44 3.83
N ILE A 65 -4.82 -10.76 2.71
CA ILE A 65 -4.47 -9.33 2.55
C ILE A 65 -5.17 -8.48 3.61
N ARG A 66 -6.47 -8.70 3.88
CA ARG A 66 -7.20 -7.96 4.94
C ARG A 66 -6.59 -8.18 6.32
N ARG A 67 -6.14 -9.40 6.62
CA ARG A 67 -5.48 -9.74 7.88
C ARG A 67 -4.16 -8.99 8.02
N GLU A 68 -3.35 -8.95 6.97
CA GLU A 68 -2.10 -8.20 6.94
C GLU A 68 -2.33 -6.70 7.09
N MET A 69 -3.33 -6.16 6.39
CA MET A 69 -3.73 -4.76 6.51
C MET A 69 -4.18 -4.39 7.94
N LYS A 70 -4.86 -5.29 8.65
CA LYS A 70 -5.17 -5.11 10.08
C LYS A 70 -3.91 -5.10 10.94
N GLY A 71 -2.94 -5.96 10.64
CA GLY A 71 -1.64 -5.96 11.30
C GLY A 71 -0.84 -4.68 11.05
N PHE A 72 -0.86 -4.18 9.82
CA PHE A 72 -0.23 -2.92 9.45
C PHE A 72 -0.79 -1.74 10.26
N LEU A 73 -2.11 -1.64 10.43
CA LEU A 73 -2.72 -0.59 11.27
C LEU A 73 -2.24 -0.64 12.71
N ARG A 74 -2.16 -1.83 13.33
CA ARG A 74 -1.64 -1.96 14.70
C ARG A 74 -0.21 -1.44 14.81
N ASN A 75 0.64 -1.77 13.84
CA ASN A 75 2.01 -1.27 13.81
C ASN A 75 2.08 0.26 13.64
N VAL A 76 1.13 0.86 12.91
CA VAL A 76 1.01 2.33 12.79
C VAL A 76 0.60 2.94 14.13
N GLU A 77 -0.32 2.31 14.86
CA GLU A 77 -0.71 2.73 16.21
C GLU A 77 0.45 2.61 17.21
N GLU A 78 1.23 1.53 17.15
CA GLU A 78 2.46 1.36 17.94
C GLU A 78 3.47 2.48 17.65
N LEU A 79 3.62 2.88 16.38
CA LEU A 79 4.51 3.99 16.02
C LEU A 79 4.02 5.34 16.57
N LYS A 80 2.71 5.53 16.76
CA LYS A 80 2.17 6.72 17.46
C LYS A 80 2.56 6.72 18.93
N LEU A 81 2.44 5.57 19.60
CA LEU A 81 2.87 5.45 21.01
C LEU A 81 4.36 5.76 21.16
N LEU A 82 5.19 5.27 20.23
CA LEU A 82 6.62 5.62 20.20
C LEU A 82 6.87 7.13 20.01
N ALA A 83 5.97 7.85 19.32
CA ALA A 83 6.07 9.30 19.19
C ALA A 83 5.78 10.01 20.52
N ASP A 84 4.77 9.54 21.26
CA ASP A 84 4.38 10.09 22.56
C ASP A 84 5.45 9.86 23.65
N GLU A 85 6.27 8.82 23.49
CA GLU A 85 7.40 8.50 24.36
C GLU A 85 8.67 9.33 24.07
N GLN A 86 8.71 10.13 23.01
CA GLN A 86 9.90 10.92 22.70
C GLN A 86 10.03 12.16 23.61
N ASP A 87 11.17 12.28 24.29
CA ASP A 87 11.49 13.47 25.09
C ASP A 87 11.63 14.74 24.24
N ARG A 88 12.03 14.59 22.97
CA ARG A 88 12.26 15.70 22.04
C ARG A 88 11.05 15.89 21.14
N GLU A 89 10.43 17.07 21.24
CA GLU A 89 9.27 17.43 20.43
C GLU A 89 9.54 17.34 18.92
N GLN A 90 10.77 17.63 18.48
CA GLN A 90 11.17 17.51 17.08
C GLN A 90 11.14 16.05 16.58
N ASP A 91 11.60 15.11 17.41
CA ASP A 91 11.57 13.68 17.09
C ASP A 91 10.13 13.17 17.07
N ALA A 92 9.31 13.56 18.05
CA ALA A 92 7.88 13.25 18.08
C ALA A 92 7.17 13.73 16.79
N LYS A 93 7.39 14.99 16.40
CA LYS A 93 6.84 15.56 15.15
C LYS A 93 7.31 14.80 13.92
N LEU A 94 8.59 14.41 13.87
CA LEU A 94 9.12 13.63 12.75
C LEU A 94 8.43 12.27 12.66
N ILE A 95 8.25 11.56 13.78
CA ILE A 95 7.56 10.26 13.81
C ILE A 95 6.09 10.42 13.40
N LEU A 96 5.38 11.41 13.94
CA LEU A 96 3.99 11.69 13.58
C LEU A 96 3.82 12.02 12.09
N SER A 97 4.80 12.68 11.46
CA SER A 97 4.78 12.88 10.01
C SER A 97 4.85 11.56 9.22
N LYS A 98 5.63 10.58 9.72
CA LYS A 98 5.74 9.24 9.11
C LYS A 98 4.46 8.45 9.31
N VAL A 99 3.86 8.55 10.50
CA VAL A 99 2.55 7.96 10.81
C VAL A 99 1.50 8.47 9.84
N ALA A 100 1.36 9.80 9.69
CA ALA A 100 0.36 10.41 8.81
C ALA A 100 0.51 9.92 7.35
N ARG A 101 1.76 9.77 6.89
CA ARG A 101 2.05 9.19 5.57
C ARG A 101 1.58 7.74 5.46
N HIS A 102 1.87 6.89 6.45
CA HIS A 102 1.42 5.49 6.42
C HIS A 102 -0.11 5.35 6.55
N GLU A 103 -0.79 6.27 7.24
CA GLU A 103 -2.26 6.32 7.28
C GLU A 103 -2.88 6.70 5.93
N GLU A 104 -2.27 7.64 5.21
CA GLU A 104 -2.65 7.96 3.84
C GLU A 104 -2.45 6.75 2.92
N HIS A 105 -1.28 6.11 2.99
CA HIS A 105 -0.99 4.92 2.20
C HIS A 105 -1.97 3.78 2.53
N TYR A 106 -2.34 3.60 3.81
CA TYR A 106 -3.35 2.62 4.21
C TYR A 106 -4.70 2.84 3.51
N ARG A 107 -5.17 4.09 3.42
CA ARG A 107 -6.40 4.44 2.69
C ARG A 107 -6.30 4.12 1.20
N GLN A 108 -5.12 4.32 0.63
CA GLN A 108 -4.84 3.93 -0.76
C GLN A 108 -4.87 2.41 -0.93
N LEU A 109 -4.22 1.65 -0.03
CA LEU A 109 -4.26 0.18 -0.02
C LEU A 109 -5.70 -0.35 0.08
N GLN A 110 -6.54 0.25 0.92
CA GLN A 110 -7.96 -0.14 1.03
C GLN A 110 -8.69 0.04 -0.30
N THR A 111 -8.43 1.15 -0.98
CA THR A 111 -9.02 1.43 -2.29
C THR A 111 -8.50 0.46 -3.34
N SER A 112 -7.20 0.19 -3.38
CA SER A 112 -6.56 -0.75 -4.29
C SER A 112 -7.05 -2.18 -4.07
N LEU A 113 -7.22 -2.63 -2.82
CA LEU A 113 -7.78 -3.95 -2.51
C LEU A 113 -9.21 -4.12 -3.06
N ARG A 114 -10.06 -3.10 -2.92
CA ARG A 114 -11.42 -3.13 -3.49
C ARG A 114 -11.37 -3.26 -5.01
N LYS A 115 -10.49 -2.50 -5.68
CA LYS A 115 -10.31 -2.57 -7.13
C LYS A 115 -9.77 -3.94 -7.57
N ALA A 116 -8.77 -4.47 -6.89
CA ALA A 116 -8.19 -5.78 -7.16
C ALA A 116 -9.22 -6.90 -7.00
N ALA A 117 -10.04 -6.86 -5.94
CA ALA A 117 -11.11 -7.83 -5.75
C ALA A 117 -12.14 -7.84 -6.89
N LEU A 118 -12.49 -6.65 -7.41
CA LEU A 118 -13.37 -6.54 -8.58
C LEU A 118 -12.70 -7.05 -9.85
N SER A 119 -11.40 -6.80 -10.03
CA SER A 119 -10.60 -7.31 -11.14
C SER A 119 -10.55 -8.84 -11.14
N ALA A 120 -10.19 -9.44 -10.00
CA ALA A 120 -10.16 -10.89 -9.79
C ALA A 120 -11.49 -11.54 -10.17
N LYS A 121 -12.61 -10.94 -9.72
CA LYS A 121 -13.95 -11.42 -10.06
C LYS A 121 -14.20 -11.38 -11.56
N LYS A 122 -13.92 -10.26 -12.22
CA LYS A 122 -14.09 -10.12 -13.69
C LYS A 122 -13.24 -11.14 -14.45
N ASN A 123 -12.00 -11.36 -14.02
CA ASN A 123 -11.10 -12.33 -14.64
C ASN A 123 -11.63 -13.76 -14.49
N THR A 124 -12.15 -14.10 -13.30
CA THR A 124 -12.76 -15.42 -13.04
C THR A 124 -14.00 -15.62 -13.91
N ASP A 125 -14.88 -14.62 -13.98
CA ASP A 125 -16.10 -14.66 -14.79
C ASP A 125 -15.74 -14.79 -16.30
N ALA A 126 -14.73 -14.05 -16.77
CA ALA A 126 -14.25 -14.13 -18.15
C ALA A 126 -13.62 -15.49 -18.46
N ALA A 127 -12.85 -16.08 -17.55
CA ALA A 127 -12.27 -17.41 -17.70
C ALA A 127 -13.36 -18.48 -17.81
N ALA A 128 -14.37 -18.44 -16.94
CA ALA A 128 -15.50 -19.37 -16.97
C ALA A 128 -16.33 -19.23 -18.27
N GLN A 129 -16.53 -18.00 -18.74
CA GLN A 129 -17.23 -17.76 -20.00
C GLN A 129 -16.44 -18.31 -21.20
N LYS A 130 -15.12 -18.11 -21.22
CA LYS A 130 -14.24 -18.65 -22.26
C LYS A 130 -14.29 -20.19 -22.29
N GLU A 131 -14.19 -20.83 -21.12
CA GLU A 131 -14.31 -22.29 -21.01
C GLU A 131 -15.66 -22.78 -21.56
N ARG A 132 -16.76 -22.09 -21.22
CA ARG A 132 -18.09 -22.41 -21.73
C ARG A 132 -18.19 -22.26 -23.24
N GLU A 133 -17.62 -21.20 -23.81
CA GLU A 133 -17.60 -20.97 -25.26
C GLU A 133 -16.80 -22.05 -26.00
N GLU A 134 -15.65 -22.47 -25.47
CA GLU A 134 -14.85 -23.56 -26.02
C GLU A 134 -15.61 -24.90 -26.01
N LEU A 135 -16.28 -25.22 -24.90
CA LEU A 135 -17.10 -26.44 -24.79
C LEU A 135 -18.29 -26.44 -25.75
N LEU A 136 -18.94 -25.28 -25.96
CA LEU A 136 -20.08 -25.15 -26.86
C LEU A 136 -19.66 -25.11 -28.34
N GLY A 137 -18.55 -24.43 -28.66
CA GLY A 137 -17.97 -24.30 -30.00
C GLY A 137 -17.51 -25.65 -30.55
N GLY A 138 -16.77 -26.43 -29.76
CA GLY A 138 -16.35 -27.78 -30.14
C GLY A 138 -17.51 -28.78 -30.33
N ASN A 139 -18.67 -28.52 -29.72
CA ASN A 139 -19.89 -29.28 -29.98
C ASN A 139 -20.64 -28.83 -31.23
N ALA A 140 -20.52 -27.56 -31.64
CA ALA A 140 -21.10 -27.08 -32.89
C ALA A 140 -20.34 -27.63 -34.10
N GLU A 141 -19.00 -27.63 -34.05
CA GLU A 141 -18.16 -28.21 -35.11
C GLU A 141 -18.39 -29.71 -35.26
N ARG A 142 -18.37 -30.47 -34.16
CA ARG A 142 -18.67 -31.92 -34.19
C ARG A 142 -20.08 -32.23 -34.69
N ARG A 143 -21.06 -31.36 -34.44
CA ARG A 143 -22.42 -31.49 -35.02
C ARG A 143 -22.43 -31.18 -36.51
N ALA A 144 -21.74 -30.13 -36.95
CA ALA A 144 -21.64 -29.76 -38.35
C ALA A 144 -20.88 -30.80 -39.19
N GLU A 145 -19.90 -31.47 -38.61
CA GLU A 145 -19.16 -32.56 -39.24
C GLU A 145 -20.01 -33.83 -39.39
N ARG A 146 -20.76 -34.22 -38.36
CA ARG A 146 -21.74 -35.32 -38.46
C ARG A 146 -22.80 -35.08 -39.53
N MET A 147 -23.29 -33.85 -39.67
CA MET A 147 -24.26 -33.49 -40.71
C MET A 147 -23.67 -33.59 -42.12
N ARG A 148 -22.37 -33.34 -42.29
CA ARG A 148 -21.67 -33.47 -43.58
C ARG A 148 -21.38 -34.92 -43.97
N GLN A 149 -21.19 -35.81 -42.99
CA GLN A 149 -20.96 -37.25 -43.24
C GLN A 149 -22.25 -38.03 -43.55
N MET A 150 -23.44 -37.43 -43.37
CA MET A 150 -24.73 -38.05 -43.67
C MET A 150 -25.34 -37.60 -45.02
N GLN A 151 -24.55 -36.93 -45.87
CA GLN A 151 -24.88 -36.59 -47.26
C GLN A 151 -24.00 -37.40 -48.21
#